data_AF-A0A947QP84-F1
#
_entry.id   AF-A0A947QP84-F1
#
_cell.length_a   1.000
_cell.length_b   1.000
_cell.length_c   1.000
_cell.angle_alpha   90.00
_cell.angle_beta   90.00
_cell.angle_gamma   90.00
#
_symmetry.space_group_name_H-M   'P 1'
#
loop_
_entity.id
_entity.type
_entity.pdbx_description
1 polymer ?
#
loop_
_entity_poly.entity_id
_entity_poly.type
_entity_poly.pdbx_seq_one_letter_code
_entity_poly.pdbx_strand_id
1 'polypeptide(L)'
;MIVLTAVNASLYTVVGCLTYLGVVVFGVRFWPAVVVPAVFSVLFGPRVGGVGAAIGIFLCDMLSHGMPLLSLSVGVTSNFICFYLLGHMTREYSLRKYMIAATLSLLVGSTIIGVGVYAWSQFYLLPGAVEISPMPMVAAWSTFAWTFISEIPFLLILVPPIVEAARKTIPSLREDNNS
;
A
#
# COMPACT_ATOMS: atom_id res chain seq x y z
N MET A 1 -1.60 -10.06 17.61
CA MET A 1 -1.16 -10.12 16.20
C MET A 1 -2.34 -10.38 15.25
N ILE A 2 -3.01 -11.55 15.33
CA ILE A 2 -4.09 -11.92 14.40
C ILE A 2 -5.22 -10.88 14.34
N VAL A 3 -5.72 -10.45 15.51
CA VAL A 3 -6.81 -9.45 15.58
C VAL A 3 -6.42 -8.14 14.88
N LEU A 4 -5.22 -7.62 15.13
CA LEU A 4 -4.75 -6.37 14.52
C LEU A 4 -4.57 -6.52 13.00
N THR A 5 -4.09 -7.68 12.53
CA THR A 5 -4.00 -7.98 11.11
C THR A 5 -5.38 -8.02 10.45
N ALA A 6 -6.37 -8.64 11.11
CA ALA A 6 -7.74 -8.70 10.62
C ALA A 6 -8.39 -7.31 10.57
N VAL A 7 -8.19 -6.49 11.61
CA VAL A 7 -8.66 -5.09 11.63
C VAL A 7 -8.00 -4.28 10.52
N ASN A 8 -6.67 -4.36 10.35
CA ASN A 8 -5.97 -3.69 9.25
C ASN A 8 -6.54 -4.09 7.89
N ALA A 9 -6.68 -5.39 7.63
CA ALA A 9 -7.23 -5.89 6.38
C ALA A 9 -8.65 -5.37 6.12
N SER A 10 -9.54 -5.48 7.12
CA SER A 10 -10.93 -5.02 7.00
C SER A 10 -11.03 -3.51 6.75
N LEU A 11 -10.28 -2.70 7.50
CA LEU A 11 -10.26 -1.25 7.32
C LEU A 11 -9.68 -0.88 5.96
N TYR A 12 -8.61 -1.56 5.54
CA TYR A 12 -7.98 -1.27 4.26
C TYR A 12 -8.91 -1.62 3.09
N THR A 13 -9.61 -2.76 3.15
CA THR A 13 -10.63 -3.12 2.15
C THR A 13 -11.77 -2.10 2.11
N VAL A 14 -12.34 -1.76 3.28
CA VAL A 14 -13.49 -0.83 3.35
C VAL A 14 -13.10 0.56 2.88
N VAL A 15 -12.00 1.11 3.37
CA VAL A 15 -11.50 2.42 2.93
C VAL A 15 -11.17 2.39 1.45
N GLY A 16 -10.48 1.35 0.95
CA GLY A 16 -10.18 1.18 -0.47
C GLY A 16 -11.42 1.20 -1.36
N CYS A 17 -12.49 0.50 -0.95
CA CYS A 17 -13.76 0.52 -1.66
C CYS A 17 -14.44 1.90 -1.62
N LEU A 18 -14.44 2.58 -0.45
CA LEU A 18 -15.10 3.88 -0.28
C LEU A 18 -14.35 5.04 -0.94
N THR A 19 -13.03 4.95 -1.03
CA THR A 19 -12.17 5.98 -1.65
C THR A 19 -11.88 5.67 -3.11
N TYR A 20 -12.58 4.73 -3.73
CA TYR A 20 -12.45 4.50 -5.16
C TYR A 20 -13.16 5.59 -5.95
N LEU A 21 -12.39 6.61 -6.35
CA LEU A 21 -12.90 7.76 -7.10
C LEU A 21 -13.05 7.52 -8.61
N GLY A 22 -12.87 6.28 -9.08
CA GLY A 22 -12.87 5.96 -10.51
C GLY A 22 -11.65 6.46 -11.30
N VAL A 23 -10.69 7.13 -10.65
CA VAL A 23 -9.47 7.62 -11.29
C VAL A 23 -8.49 6.46 -11.47
N VAL A 24 -8.24 6.08 -12.72
CA VAL A 24 -7.36 4.98 -13.11
C VAL A 24 -6.43 5.45 -14.23
N VAL A 25 -5.13 5.21 -14.08
CA VAL A 25 -4.13 5.50 -15.09
C VAL A 25 -3.40 4.20 -15.40
N PHE A 26 -3.43 3.80 -16.68
CA PHE A 26 -2.76 2.57 -17.14
C PHE A 26 -3.16 1.30 -16.36
N GLY A 27 -4.42 1.19 -15.97
CA GLY A 27 -4.95 0.07 -15.18
C GLY A 27 -4.66 0.15 -13.68
N VAL A 28 -3.93 1.16 -13.20
CA VAL A 28 -3.61 1.36 -11.78
C VAL A 28 -4.48 2.47 -11.19
N ARG A 29 -5.09 2.18 -10.04
CA ARG A 29 -6.07 3.06 -9.37
C ARG A 29 -5.36 4.15 -8.56
N PHE A 30 -6.01 5.30 -8.42
CA PHE A 30 -5.66 6.27 -7.39
C PHE A 30 -5.99 5.70 -6.00
N TRP A 31 -5.00 5.59 -5.11
CA TRP A 31 -5.14 4.77 -3.90
C TRP A 31 -4.78 5.47 -2.59
N PRO A 32 -5.58 6.45 -2.11
CA PRO A 32 -5.33 7.11 -0.83
C PRO A 32 -5.47 6.17 0.39
N ALA A 33 -6.11 5.00 0.20
CA ALA A 33 -6.33 4.00 1.24
C ALA A 33 -5.02 3.42 1.82
N VAL A 34 -3.86 3.59 1.16
CA VAL A 34 -2.53 3.20 1.66
C VAL A 34 -2.19 3.73 3.05
N VAL A 35 -2.86 4.80 3.48
CA VAL A 35 -2.73 5.35 4.83
C VAL A 35 -3.05 4.31 5.91
N VAL A 36 -4.06 3.45 5.69
CA VAL A 36 -4.48 2.45 6.68
C VAL A 36 -3.36 1.46 6.97
N PRO A 37 -2.86 0.67 6.01
CA PRO A 37 -1.78 -0.28 6.28
C PRO A 37 -0.49 0.42 6.69
N ALA A 38 -0.22 1.66 6.25
CA ALA A 38 0.93 2.43 6.71
C ALA A 38 0.87 2.70 8.23
N VAL A 39 -0.26 3.20 8.73
CA VAL A 39 -0.47 3.43 10.17
C VAL A 39 -0.29 2.13 10.95
N PHE A 40 -0.89 1.03 10.49
CA PHE A 40 -0.73 -0.27 11.16
C PHE A 40 0.70 -0.80 11.12
N SER A 41 1.44 -0.54 10.04
CA SER A 41 2.84 -0.92 9.91
C SER A 41 3.71 -0.21 10.96
N VAL A 42 3.49 1.09 11.15
CA VAL A 42 4.26 1.91 12.08
C VAL A 42 3.88 1.61 13.54
N LEU A 43 2.58 1.45 13.84
CA LEU A 43 2.13 1.25 15.22
C LEU A 43 2.30 -0.18 15.73
N PHE A 44 2.13 -1.19 14.86
CA PHE A 44 2.05 -2.60 15.27
C PHE A 44 3.09 -3.49 14.59
N GLY A 45 3.97 -2.89 13.78
CA GLY A 45 5.12 -3.55 13.19
C GLY A 45 4.87 -4.22 11.83
N PRO A 46 5.94 -4.78 11.23
CA PRO A 46 5.99 -5.15 9.82
C PRO A 46 5.00 -6.26 9.44
N ARG A 47 4.81 -7.26 10.32
CA ARG A 47 3.92 -8.39 10.02
C ARG A 47 2.45 -7.98 10.04
N VAL A 48 2.05 -7.11 10.96
CA VAL A 48 0.66 -6.64 11.06
C VAL A 48 0.31 -5.76 9.87
N GLY A 49 1.19 -4.81 9.55
CA GLY A 49 1.08 -3.93 8.39
C GLY A 49 1.06 -4.70 7.07
N GLY A 50 2.10 -5.48 6.79
CA GLY A 50 2.27 -6.19 5.51
C GLY A 50 1.21 -7.26 5.25
N VAL A 51 0.92 -8.16 6.21
CA VAL A 51 -0.08 -9.22 6.01
C VAL A 51 -1.49 -8.62 5.91
N GLY A 52 -1.79 -7.62 6.74
CA GLY A 52 -3.09 -6.96 6.67
C GLY A 52 -3.28 -6.21 5.34
N ALA A 53 -2.23 -5.57 4.84
CA ALA A 53 -2.26 -4.93 3.52
C ALA A 53 -2.49 -5.93 2.39
N ALA A 54 -1.78 -7.06 2.41
CA ALA A 54 -1.94 -8.15 1.44
C ALA A 54 -3.37 -8.69 1.40
N ILE A 55 -3.94 -9.01 2.56
CA ILE A 55 -5.32 -9.52 2.62
C ILE A 55 -6.31 -8.42 2.21
N GLY A 56 -6.10 -7.19 2.69
CA GLY A 56 -7.00 -6.07 2.44
C GLY A 56 -7.08 -5.70 0.95
N ILE A 57 -5.94 -5.60 0.27
CA ILE A 57 -5.91 -5.32 -1.18
C ILE A 57 -6.50 -6.47 -1.98
N PHE A 58 -6.22 -7.72 -1.60
CA PHE A 58 -6.78 -8.89 -2.29
C PHE A 58 -8.31 -8.87 -2.28
N LEU A 59 -8.91 -8.66 -1.10
CA LEU A 59 -10.36 -8.55 -0.97
C LEU A 59 -10.91 -7.37 -1.76
N CYS A 60 -10.24 -6.21 -1.73
CA CYS A 60 -10.67 -5.04 -2.47
C CYS A 60 -10.62 -5.28 -3.99
N ASP A 61 -9.57 -5.93 -4.48
CA ASP A 61 -9.40 -6.32 -5.89
C ASP A 61 -10.47 -7.31 -6.32
N MET A 62 -10.84 -8.28 -5.46
CA MET A 62 -11.91 -9.24 -5.75
C MET A 62 -13.26 -8.55 -5.88
N LEU A 63 -13.52 -7.55 -5.05
CA LEU A 63 -14.74 -6.74 -5.12
C LEU A 63 -14.72 -5.75 -6.31
N SER A 64 -13.54 -5.39 -6.82
CA SER A 64 -13.41 -4.36 -7.85
C SER A 64 -13.35 -4.93 -9.26
N HIS A 65 -12.42 -5.84 -9.53
CA HIS A 65 -12.22 -6.42 -10.87
C HIS A 65 -12.26 -7.95 -10.88
N GLY A 66 -12.24 -8.61 -9.71
CA GLY A 66 -12.47 -10.07 -9.62
C GLY A 66 -11.36 -10.94 -10.23
N MET A 67 -10.14 -10.42 -10.41
CA MET A 67 -9.02 -11.17 -11.02
C MET A 67 -8.02 -11.62 -9.95
N PRO A 68 -8.16 -12.82 -9.37
CA PRO A 68 -7.32 -13.28 -8.25
C PRO A 68 -5.85 -13.38 -8.61
N LEU A 69 -5.53 -13.87 -9.82
CA LEU A 69 -4.13 -14.09 -10.21
C LEU A 69 -3.37 -12.77 -10.41
N LEU A 70 -4.02 -11.74 -10.98
CA LEU A 70 -3.45 -10.39 -11.09
C LEU A 70 -3.20 -9.78 -9.70
N SER A 71 -4.19 -9.88 -8.82
CA SER A 71 -4.05 -9.37 -7.45
C SER A 71 -2.92 -10.10 -6.70
N LEU A 72 -2.89 -11.43 -6.72
CA LEU A 72 -1.85 -12.21 -6.04
C LEU A 72 -0.44 -11.92 -6.58
N SER A 73 -0.29 -11.72 -7.88
CA SER A 73 1.01 -11.48 -8.51
C SER A 73 1.52 -10.05 -8.36
N VAL A 74 0.62 -9.06 -8.35
CA VAL A 74 0.98 -7.63 -8.37
C VAL A 74 0.48 -6.89 -7.14
N GLY A 75 -0.83 -6.90 -6.87
CA GLY A 75 -1.44 -6.13 -5.78
C GLY A 75 -0.96 -6.60 -4.40
N VAL A 76 -1.13 -7.88 -4.11
CA VAL A 76 -0.75 -8.52 -2.84
C VAL A 76 0.75 -8.45 -2.60
N THR A 77 1.57 -8.78 -3.61
CA THR A 77 3.04 -8.75 -3.50
C THR A 77 3.56 -7.35 -3.23
N SER A 78 3.12 -6.35 -3.99
CA SER A 78 3.53 -4.96 -3.80
C SER A 78 3.13 -4.42 -2.42
N ASN A 79 1.87 -4.64 -2.01
CA ASN A 79 1.35 -4.17 -0.74
C ASN A 79 2.05 -4.86 0.43
N PHE A 80 2.19 -6.18 0.38
CA PHE A 80 2.91 -6.93 1.42
C PHE A 80 4.31 -6.37 1.61
N ILE A 81 5.09 -6.28 0.53
CA ILE A 81 6.49 -5.87 0.59
C ILE A 81 6.62 -4.42 1.04
N CYS A 82 5.83 -3.50 0.47
CA CYS A 82 5.83 -2.08 0.84
C CYS A 82 5.61 -1.91 2.35
N PHE A 83 4.49 -2.41 2.87
CA PHE A 83 4.10 -2.16 4.25
C PHE A 83 4.90 -2.98 5.26
N TYR A 84 5.40 -4.16 4.87
CA TYR A 84 6.37 -4.88 5.66
C TYR A 84 7.68 -4.10 5.82
N LEU A 85 8.23 -3.54 4.72
CA LEU A 85 9.44 -2.74 4.77
C LEU A 85 9.24 -1.46 5.59
N LEU A 86 8.13 -0.77 5.41
CA LEU A 86 7.78 0.41 6.20
C LEU A 86 7.81 0.11 7.70
N GLY A 87 7.07 -0.91 8.14
CA GLY A 87 7.02 -1.29 9.56
C GLY A 87 8.35 -1.81 10.09
N HIS A 88 9.19 -2.42 9.23
CA HIS A 88 10.52 -2.88 9.63
C HIS A 88 11.47 -1.70 9.87
N MET A 89 11.45 -0.69 9.00
CA MET A 89 12.33 0.48 9.06
C MET A 89 11.91 1.51 10.12
N THR A 90 10.68 1.39 10.64
CA THR A 90 10.10 2.33 11.62
C THR A 90 9.95 1.75 13.02
N ARG A 91 10.66 0.65 13.34
CA ARG A 91 10.69 0.04 14.68
C ARG A 91 11.11 1.02 15.78
N GLU A 92 12.06 1.89 15.47
CA GLU A 92 12.45 3.02 16.31
C GLU A 92 11.96 4.29 15.62
N TYR A 93 10.74 4.72 15.96
CA TYR A 93 10.11 5.79 15.22
C TYR A 93 10.78 7.13 15.51
N SER A 94 11.06 7.84 14.44
CA SER A 94 11.20 9.29 14.47
C SER A 94 10.60 9.82 13.18
N LEU A 95 10.11 11.06 13.19
CA LEU A 95 9.50 11.64 11.99
C LEU A 95 10.46 11.55 10.79
N ARG A 96 11.75 11.86 11.00
CA ARG A 96 12.76 11.75 9.93
C ARG A 96 12.93 10.32 9.41
N LYS A 97 13.05 9.32 10.31
CA LYS A 97 13.15 7.91 9.90
C LYS A 97 11.89 7.46 9.16
N TYR A 98 10.72 7.88 9.62
CA TYR A 98 9.44 7.60 8.99
C TYR A 98 9.37 8.15 7.56
N MET A 99 9.70 9.42 7.33
CA MET A 99 9.62 10.03 5.99
C MET A 99 10.51 9.30 4.98
N ILE A 100 11.72 8.91 5.42
CA ILE A 100 12.65 8.11 4.60
C ILE A 100 12.08 6.71 4.34
N ALA A 101 11.58 6.03 5.38
CA ALA A 101 11.01 4.70 5.26
C ALA A 101 9.77 4.66 4.35
N ALA A 102 8.84 5.62 4.49
CA ALA A 102 7.66 5.75 3.65
C ALA A 102 8.04 5.93 2.18
N THR A 103 9.04 6.78 1.91
CA THR A 103 9.55 7.01 0.55
C THR A 103 10.16 5.75 -0.04
N LEU A 104 11.08 5.10 0.68
CA LEU A 104 11.81 3.92 0.17
C LEU A 104 10.91 2.69 0.02
N SER A 105 10.02 2.45 0.98
CA SER A 105 9.06 1.33 0.89
C SER A 105 8.05 1.53 -0.25
N LEU A 106 7.53 2.74 -0.43
CA LEU A 106 6.64 3.05 -1.54
C LEU A 106 7.36 2.96 -2.88
N LEU A 107 8.63 3.37 -2.97
CA LEU A 107 9.45 3.20 -4.17
C LEU A 107 9.51 1.71 -4.57
N VAL A 108 9.76 0.82 -3.61
CA VAL A 108 9.82 -0.63 -3.84
C VAL A 108 8.44 -1.15 -4.27
N GLY A 109 7.38 -0.81 -3.53
CA GLY A 109 6.00 -1.21 -3.86
C GLY A 109 5.56 -0.76 -5.25
N SER A 110 5.81 0.51 -5.58
CA SER A 110 5.49 1.09 -6.89
C SER A 110 6.28 0.42 -8.02
N THR A 111 7.54 0.02 -7.75
CA THR A 111 8.37 -0.70 -8.75
C THR A 111 7.77 -2.07 -9.05
N ILE A 112 7.31 -2.79 -8.03
CA ILE A 112 6.63 -4.07 -8.19
C ILE A 112 5.34 -3.89 -9.01
N ILE A 113 4.56 -2.84 -8.75
CA ILE A 113 3.36 -2.52 -9.53
C ILE A 113 3.72 -2.24 -10.99
N GLY A 114 4.66 -1.34 -11.25
CA GLY A 114 5.01 -0.95 -12.62
C GLY A 114 5.53 -2.12 -13.47
N VAL A 115 6.46 -2.91 -12.91
CA VAL A 115 6.98 -4.11 -13.58
C VAL A 115 5.91 -5.19 -13.70
N GLY A 116 5.13 -5.42 -12.63
CA GLY A 116 4.11 -6.46 -12.57
C GLY A 116 2.95 -6.24 -13.54
N VAL A 117 2.40 -5.02 -13.60
CA VAL A 117 1.33 -4.66 -14.55
C VAL A 117 1.83 -4.73 -15.99
N TYR A 118 3.04 -4.23 -16.26
CA TYR A 118 3.66 -4.35 -17.58
C TYR A 118 3.81 -5.81 -18.00
N ALA A 119 4.43 -6.65 -17.16
CA ALA A 119 4.64 -8.07 -17.44
C ALA A 119 3.30 -8.81 -17.63
N TRP A 120 2.30 -8.52 -16.78
CA TRP A 120 0.95 -9.07 -16.91
C TRP A 120 0.35 -8.75 -18.27
N SER A 121 0.42 -7.48 -18.71
CA SER A 121 -0.17 -7.02 -19.97
C SER A 121 0.39 -7.69 -21.22
N GLN A 122 1.58 -8.32 -21.14
CA GLN A 122 2.17 -9.04 -22.27
C GLN A 122 1.48 -10.39 -22.54
N PHE A 123 0.82 -10.96 -21.52
CA PHE A 123 0.22 -12.28 -21.59
C PHE A 123 -1.31 -12.25 -21.38
N TYR A 124 -1.82 -11.25 -20.67
CA TYR A 124 -3.20 -11.17 -20.23
C TYR A 124 -3.76 -9.75 -20.37
N LEU A 125 -5.08 -9.63 -20.47
CA LEU A 125 -5.76 -8.33 -20.54
C LEU A 125 -5.75 -7.63 -19.17
N LEU A 126 -5.66 -6.30 -19.21
CA LEU A 126 -5.78 -5.46 -18.01
C LEU A 126 -7.24 -5.06 -17.74
N PRO A 127 -7.70 -5.17 -16.49
CA PRO A 127 -9.04 -4.75 -16.11
C PRO A 127 -9.20 -3.24 -16.30
N GLY A 128 -10.25 -2.83 -17.02
CA GLY A 128 -10.52 -1.42 -17.32
C GLY A 128 -9.54 -0.77 -18.30
N ALA A 129 -8.63 -1.55 -18.91
CA ALA A 129 -7.60 -1.03 -19.81
C ALA A 129 -7.27 -2.04 -20.94
N VAL A 130 -8.32 -2.67 -21.48
CA VAL A 130 -8.20 -3.72 -22.52
C VAL A 130 -7.56 -3.18 -23.80
N GLU A 131 -7.92 -1.96 -24.22
CA GLU A 131 -7.44 -1.34 -25.46
C GLU A 131 -5.95 -1.01 -25.47
N ILE A 132 -5.31 -0.97 -24.30
CA ILE A 132 -3.88 -0.64 -24.16
C ILE A 132 -2.99 -1.88 -23.90
N SER A 133 -3.56 -3.08 -23.98
CA SER A 133 -2.83 -4.34 -23.82
C SER A 133 -2.45 -4.91 -25.21
N PRO A 134 -1.18 -5.30 -25.46
CA PRO A 134 -0.04 -5.24 -24.55
C PRO A 134 0.53 -3.82 -24.40
N MET A 135 0.94 -3.48 -23.18
CA MET A 135 1.46 -2.15 -22.91
C MET A 135 2.89 -1.99 -23.43
N PRO A 136 3.27 -0.81 -23.94
CA PRO A 136 4.66 -0.52 -24.27
C PRO A 136 5.52 -0.41 -23.00
N MET A 137 6.83 -0.64 -23.11
CA MET A 137 7.77 -0.60 -21.97
C MET A 137 7.72 0.73 -21.19
N VAL A 138 7.48 1.85 -21.89
CA VAL A 138 7.33 3.17 -21.25
C VAL A 138 6.19 3.20 -20.22
N ALA A 139 5.16 2.38 -20.41
CA ALA A 139 4.03 2.34 -19.51
C ALA A 139 4.37 1.70 -18.16
N ALA A 140 5.43 0.88 -18.06
CA ALA A 140 5.95 0.40 -16.78
C ALA A 140 6.46 1.56 -15.92
N TRP A 141 7.17 2.51 -16.54
CA TRP A 141 7.65 3.72 -15.87
C TRP A 141 6.50 4.67 -15.53
N SER A 142 5.50 4.78 -16.41
CA SER A 142 4.33 5.62 -16.17
C SER A 142 3.45 5.08 -15.03
N THR A 143 3.20 3.77 -14.97
CA THR A 143 2.45 3.12 -13.88
C THR A 143 3.20 3.20 -12.55
N PHE A 144 4.51 2.97 -12.56
CA PHE A 144 5.39 3.23 -11.42
C PHE A 144 5.24 4.67 -10.92
N ALA A 145 5.44 5.66 -11.79
CA ALA A 145 5.42 7.07 -11.43
C ALA A 145 4.04 7.50 -10.94
N TRP A 146 2.98 7.05 -11.60
CA TRP A 146 1.60 7.28 -11.18
C TRP A 146 1.34 6.77 -9.77
N THR A 147 1.69 5.51 -9.49
CA THR A 147 1.52 4.90 -8.16
C THR A 147 2.26 5.72 -7.11
N PHE A 148 3.56 5.96 -7.33
CA PHE A 148 4.40 6.65 -6.38
C PHE A 148 3.91 8.08 -6.11
N ILE A 149 3.70 8.88 -7.16
CA ILE A 149 3.35 10.30 -7.04
C ILE A 149 1.96 10.48 -6.44
N SER A 150 1.02 9.59 -6.78
CA SER A 150 -0.35 9.70 -6.27
C SER A 150 -0.47 9.28 -4.81
N GLU A 151 0.34 8.32 -4.35
CA GLU A 151 0.23 7.76 -2.99
C GLU A 151 1.13 8.47 -1.97
N ILE A 152 2.31 8.96 -2.37
CA ILE A 152 3.28 9.57 -1.44
C ILE A 152 2.72 10.75 -0.64
N PRO A 153 1.88 11.67 -1.19
CA PRO A 153 1.38 12.80 -0.40
C PRO A 153 0.53 12.33 0.79
N PHE A 154 -0.26 11.28 0.63
CA PHE A 154 -1.08 10.72 1.70
C PHE A 154 -0.23 10.10 2.81
N LEU A 155 0.82 9.38 2.44
CA LEU A 155 1.75 8.82 3.41
C LEU A 155 2.45 9.92 4.21
N LEU A 156 2.99 10.94 3.53
CA LEU A 156 3.78 11.97 4.21
C LEU A 156 2.93 12.97 5.02
N ILE A 157 1.67 13.22 4.61
CA ILE A 157 0.82 14.24 5.24
C ILE A 157 -0.12 13.64 6.28
N LEU A 158 -0.73 12.47 6.01
CA LEU A 158 -1.79 11.94 6.88
C LEU A 158 -1.27 10.96 7.92
N VAL A 159 -0.27 10.12 7.60
CA VAL A 159 0.17 9.07 8.53
C VAL A 159 0.86 9.62 9.77
N PRO A 160 1.82 10.59 9.71
CA PRO A 160 2.46 11.11 10.92
C PRO A 160 1.49 11.65 11.98
N PRO A 161 0.53 12.55 11.66
CA PRO A 161 -0.39 13.05 12.68
C PRO A 161 -1.29 11.96 13.25
N ILE A 162 -1.68 10.96 12.45
CA ILE A 162 -2.47 9.81 12.95
C ILE A 162 -1.65 8.96 13.93
N VAL A 163 -0.40 8.65 13.58
CA VAL A 163 0.51 7.88 14.43
C VAL A 163 0.78 8.62 15.74
N GLU A 164 1.07 9.92 15.69
CA GLU A 164 1.32 10.74 16.88
C GLU A 164 0.07 10.85 17.77
N ALA A 165 -1.12 11.04 17.18
CA ALA A 165 -2.38 11.05 17.92
C ALA A 165 -2.65 9.70 18.61
N ALA A 166 -2.41 8.58 17.92
CA ALA A 166 -2.58 7.24 18.48
C ALA A 166 -1.62 6.97 19.64
N ARG A 167 -0.33 7.32 19.50
CA ARG A 167 0.67 7.17 20.56
C ARG A 167 0.39 8.05 21.78
N LYS A 168 -0.16 9.25 21.57
CA LYS A 168 -0.54 10.15 22.66
C LYS A 168 -1.72 9.61 23.47
N THR A 169 -2.70 9.02 22.79
CA THR A 169 -3.98 8.55 23.39
C THR A 169 -3.93 7.13 23.94
N ILE A 170 -3.09 6.25 23.38
CA ILE A 170 -3.01 4.84 23.76
C ILE A 170 -1.68 4.59 24.51
N PRO A 171 -1.70 4.41 25.84
CA PRO A 171 -0.48 4.28 26.64
C PRO A 171 0.44 3.14 26.18
N SER A 172 -0.12 2.00 25.74
CA SER A 172 0.64 0.83 25.30
C SER A 172 1.38 1.03 23.97
N LEU A 173 1.17 2.15 23.28
CA LEU A 173 1.86 2.49 22.01
C LEU A 173 2.95 3.56 22.20
N ARG A 174 3.16 4.05 23.42
CA ARG A 174 4.23 4.99 23.72
C ARG A 174 5.57 4.25 23.65
N GLU A 175 6.54 4.84 22.95
CA GLU A 175 7.93 4.39 23.08
C GLU A 175 8.42 4.80 24.47
N ASP A 176 8.87 3.82 25.26
CA ASP A 176 9.51 4.09 26.54
C ASP A 176 10.84 4.80 26.27
N ASN A 177 10.90 6.11 26.53
CA ASN A 177 12.11 6.92 26.40
C ASN A 177 13.18 6.62 27.48
N ASN A 178 13.25 5.38 27.98
CA ASN A 178 14.24 4.95 28.96
C ASN A 178 15.34 4.13 28.27
N SER A 179 16.23 4.81 27.55
CA SER A 179 17.57 4.32 27.21
C SER A 179 18.55 5.47 27.17
#